data_AF-A0A7I8EXN6-F1
#
_entry.id   AF-A0A7I8EXN6-F1
#
_cell.length_a   1.000
_cell.length_b   1.000
_cell.length_c   1.000
_cell.angle_alpha   90.00
_cell.angle_beta   90.00
_cell.angle_gamma   90.00
#
_symmetry.space_group_name_H-M   'P 1'
#
loop_
_entity.id
_entity.type
_entity.pdbx_description
1 polymer ?
#
loop_
_entity_poly.entity_id
_entity_poly.type
_entity_poly.pdbx_seq_one_letter_code
_entity_poly.pdbx_strand_id
1 'polypeptide(L)' 'MRKVVLNMTMTLDGFFCGPNGELDWMSQAPDQELNDDIVAFFQGVDQGFIGYPTA' A
#
# COMPACT_ATOMS: atom_id res chain seq x y z
N MET A 1 -20.40 0.61 -12.26
CA MET A 1 -19.43 -0.35 -12.85
C MET A 1 -18.29 -0.55 -11.86
N ARG A 2 -17.79 -1.79 -11.71
CA ARG A 2 -16.64 -2.07 -10.83
C ARG A 2 -15.35 -1.50 -11.44
N LYS A 3 -14.47 -0.96 -10.59
CA LYS A 3 -13.15 -0.42 -10.98
C LYS A 3 -12.07 -1.38 -10.50
N VAL A 4 -10.99 -1.51 -11.28
CA VAL A 4 -9.73 -2.11 -10.82
C VAL A 4 -8.83 -0.95 -10.39
N VAL A 5 -8.38 -0.98 -9.14
CA VAL A 5 -7.58 0.10 -8.54
C VAL A 5 -6.32 -0.51 -7.93
N LEU A 6 -5.17 0.13 -8.17
CA LEU A 6 -3.93 -0.16 -7.47
C LEU A 6 -3.74 0.88 -6.37
N ASN A 7 -3.51 0.42 -5.14
CA ASN A 7 -3.09 1.23 -4.01
C ASN A 7 -1.73 0.71 -3.53
N MET A 8 -0.71 1.57 -3.48
CA MET A 8 0.67 1.19 -3.16
C MET A 8 1.43 2.39 -2.57
N THR A 9 2.11 2.17 -1.47
CA THR A 9 3.08 3.12 -0.89
C THR A 9 4.45 2.88 -1.53
N MET A 10 5.12 3.93 -1.98
CA MET A 10 6.45 3.87 -2.60
C MET A 10 7.30 5.07 -2.19
N THR A 11 8.61 4.98 -2.37
CA THR A 11 9.52 6.10 -2.18
C THR A 11 9.27 7.20 -3.23
N LEU A 12 9.79 8.40 -2.98
CA LEU A 12 9.64 9.54 -3.90
C LEU A 12 10.24 9.26 -5.29
N ASP A 13 11.28 8.44 -5.35
CA ASP A 13 11.96 7.97 -6.56
C ASP A 13 11.40 6.66 -7.13
N GLY A 14 10.29 6.14 -6.57
CA GLY A 14 9.47 5.10 -7.20
C GLY A 14 9.82 3.66 -6.83
N PHE A 15 10.50 3.42 -5.71
CA PHE A 15 10.79 2.07 -5.21
C PHE A 15 9.78 1.62 -4.16
N PHE A 16 9.37 0.36 -4.21
CA PHE A 16 8.42 -0.24 -3.28
C PHE A 16 9.09 -0.94 -2.09
N CYS A 17 10.18 -1.66 -2.34
CA CYS A 17 10.93 -2.38 -1.32
C CYS A 17 12.43 -2.14 -1.49
N GLY A 18 13.18 -2.34 -0.42
CA GLY A 18 14.63 -2.32 -0.50
C GLY A 18 15.18 -3.55 -1.26
N PRO A 19 16.51 -3.60 -1.50
CA PRO A 19 17.13 -4.62 -2.35
C PRO A 19 16.86 -6.09 -1.98
N ASN A 20 16.47 -6.37 -0.73
CA ASN A 20 16.16 -7.72 -0.25
C ASN A 20 14.66 -7.92 0.04
N GLY A 21 13.79 -7.00 -0.38
CA GLY A 21 12.35 -7.07 -0.13
C GLY A 21 11.91 -6.42 1.18
N GLU A 22 12.78 -5.69 1.85
CA GLU A 22 12.49 -5.00 3.12
C GLU A 22 11.49 -3.84 2.95
N LEU A 23 10.65 -3.67 3.98
CA LEU A 23 9.64 -2.61 4.11
C LEU A 23 9.89 -1.77 5.38
N ASP A 24 11.09 -1.82 5.94
CA ASP A 24 11.44 -1.06 7.14
C ASP A 24 11.35 0.46 6.91
N TRP A 25 11.73 0.92 5.72
CA TRP A 25 11.70 2.32 5.30
C TRP A 25 10.31 2.97 5.41
N MET A 26 9.22 2.22 5.17
CA MET A 26 7.86 2.77 5.20
C MET A 26 7.28 2.88 6.62
N SER A 27 7.88 2.20 7.61
CA SER A 27 7.33 2.12 8.98
C SER A 27 7.82 3.24 9.91
N GLN A 28 8.75 4.07 9.46
CA GLN A 28 9.46 5.04 10.32
C GLN A 28 8.74 6.39 10.48
N ALA A 29 7.66 6.62 9.74
CA ALA A 29 6.91 7.87 9.74
C ALA A 29 5.41 7.59 9.98
N PRO A 30 4.97 7.39 11.24
CA PRO A 30 3.56 7.22 11.53
C PRO A 30 2.78 8.50 11.22
N ASP A 31 1.74 8.38 10.41
CA ASP A 31 0.83 9.46 10.03
C ASP A 31 -0.62 8.97 10.19
N GLN A 32 -1.37 9.64 11.08
CA GLN A 32 -2.76 9.25 11.37
C GLN A 32 -3.71 9.59 10.21
N GLU A 33 -3.46 10.68 9.49
CA GLU A 33 -4.30 11.08 8.35
C GLU A 33 -4.16 10.05 7.23
N LEU A 34 -2.93 9.61 6.95
CA LEU A 34 -2.68 8.51 6.01
C LEU A 34 -3.41 7.23 6.42
N ASN A 35 -3.41 6.89 7.71
CA ASN A 35 -4.11 5.70 8.20
C ASN A 35 -5.62 5.81 7.97
N ASP A 36 -6.21 6.95 8.27
CA ASP A 36 -7.65 7.19 8.11
C ASP A 36 -8.04 7.13 6.62
N ASP A 37 -7.21 7.66 5.73
CA ASP A 37 -7.38 7.58 4.27
C ASP A 37 -7.32 6.14 3.74
N ILE A 38 -6.36 5.34 4.22
CA ILE A 38 -6.24 3.92 3.86
C ILE A 38 -7.49 3.15 4.30
N VAL A 39 -7.99 3.40 5.51
CA VAL A 39 -9.21 2.77 6.02
C VAL A 39 -10.42 3.17 5.16
N ALA A 40 -10.57 4.46 4.85
CA ALA A 40 -11.65 4.95 3.99
C ALA A 40 -11.58 4.35 2.58
N PHE A 41 -10.38 4.18 2.02
CA PHE A 41 -10.18 3.48 0.75
C PHE A 41 -10.69 2.04 0.80
N PHE A 42 -10.30 1.28 1.83
CA PHE A 42 -10.70 -0.13 1.95
C PHE A 42 -12.21 -0.32 2.19
N GLN A 43 -12.90 0.65 2.80
CA GLN A 43 -14.37 0.60 2.92
C GLN A 43 -15.09 0.58 1.56
N GLY A 44 -14.45 1.07 0.50
CA GLY A 44 -14.95 1.03 -0.88
C GLY A 44 -14.55 -0.21 -1.69
N VAL A 45 -13.77 -1.13 -1.11
CA VAL A 45 -13.21 -2.30 -1.79
C VAL A 45 -13.87 -3.58 -1.26
N ASP A 46 -14.46 -4.37 -2.15
CA ASP A 46 -15.11 -5.65 -1.81
C ASP A 46 -14.25 -6.88 -2.12
N GLN A 47 -13.21 -6.72 -2.96
CA GLN A 47 -12.26 -7.77 -3.32
C GLN A 47 -10.86 -7.20 -3.55
N GLY A 48 -9.85 -7.94 -3.08
CA GLY A 48 -8.43 -7.67 -3.35
C GLY A 48 -7.75 -8.90 -3.95
N PHE A 49 -6.68 -8.66 -4.71
CA PHE A 49 -5.77 -9.70 -5.15
C PHE A 49 -4.34 -9.20 -4.99
N ILE A 50 -3.45 -10.11 -4.59
CA ILE A 50 -2.03 -9.84 -4.39
C ILE A 50 -1.24 -10.99 -5.01
N GLY A 51 -0.07 -10.67 -5.57
CA GLY A 51 0.82 -11.67 -6.17
C GLY A 51 1.76 -12.28 -5.14
N TYR A 52 2.27 -13.48 -5.40
CA TYR A 52 3.44 -13.99 -4.69
C TYR A 52 4.68 -13.18 -5.12
N PRO A 53 5.58 -12.76 -4.20
CA PRO A 53 5.67 -13.11 -2.77
C PRO A 53 5.01 -12.13 -1.80
N THR A 54 4.16 -11.21 -2.27
CA THR A 54 3.41 -10.28 -1.41
C THR A 54 2.33 -10.97 -0.59
N ALA A 55 1.77 -12.06 -1.12
CA ALA A 55 0.76 -12.91 -0.48
C ALA A 55 1.33 -13.84 0.60
#